data_AF-H9ZUQ6-F1
#
_entry.id   AF-H9ZUQ6-F1
#
_cell.length_a   1.000
_cell.length_b   1.000
_cell.length_c   1.000
_cell.angle_alpha   90.00
_cell.angle_beta   90.00
_cell.angle_gamma   90.00
#
_symmetry.space_group_name_H-M   'P 1'
#
loop_
_entity.id
_entity.type
_entity.pdbx_description
1 polymer ?
#
loop_
_entity_poly.entity_id
_entity_poly.type
_entity_poly.pdbx_seq_one_letter_code
_entity_poly.pdbx_strand_id
1 'polypeptide(L)'
;MERSRDFLLQAKRDLEQARLSLREGFFEWAAFAAQQAAEKAVKAVFQRLGAVAWGHSVAGLLEELAQKLPVPEALLDAASELDKAYIPSRYPDALPEGAPFQRYRRGEAERLLGHAEAVYAYCEGVLSQMDEGGAPPPP
;
A
#
# COMPACT_ATOMS: atom_id res chain seq x y z
N MET A 1 5.02 16.83 14.74
CA MET A 1 5.32 17.45 13.44
C MET A 1 4.75 16.54 12.37
N GLU A 2 4.01 17.12 11.43
CA GLU A 2 3.34 16.41 10.33
C GLU A 2 4.39 15.96 9.29
N ARG A 3 4.37 14.69 8.85
CA ARG A 3 5.39 14.09 7.96
C ARG A 3 4.80 13.35 6.74
N SER A 4 3.61 13.69 6.30
CA SER A 4 2.92 13.08 5.14
C SER A 4 3.81 13.04 3.90
N ARG A 5 4.52 14.12 3.59
CA ARG A 5 5.44 14.17 2.44
C ARG A 5 6.53 13.12 2.52
N ASP A 6 7.12 12.91 3.70
CA ASP A 6 8.16 11.89 3.89
C ASP A 6 7.58 10.48 3.70
N PHE A 7 6.39 10.23 4.24
CA PHE A 7 5.69 8.96 4.05
C PHE A 7 5.36 8.69 2.58
N LEU A 8 4.86 9.69 1.85
CA LEU A 8 4.53 9.57 0.43
C LEU A 8 5.78 9.37 -0.43
N LEU A 9 6.89 10.06 -0.13
CA LEU A 9 8.18 9.86 -0.80
C LEU A 9 8.71 8.44 -0.56
N GLN A 10 8.60 7.93 0.67
CA GLN A 10 9.00 6.55 0.95
C GLN A 10 8.09 5.54 0.25
N ALA A 11 6.78 5.77 0.21
CA ALA A 11 5.84 4.91 -0.53
C ALA A 11 6.20 4.83 -2.02
N LYS A 12 6.60 5.95 -2.63
CA LYS A 12 7.08 5.98 -4.02
C LYS A 12 8.34 5.13 -4.21
N ARG A 13 9.28 5.25 -3.26
CA ARG A 13 10.52 4.47 -3.28
C ARG A 13 10.26 2.97 -3.10
N ASP A 14 9.26 2.60 -2.31
CA ASP A 14 8.84 1.22 -2.13
C ASP A 14 8.20 0.65 -3.41
N LEU A 15 7.43 1.44 -4.19
CA LEU A 15 6.97 1.03 -5.52
C LEU A 15 8.13 0.79 -6.49
N GLU A 16 9.14 1.68 -6.48
CA GLU A 16 10.35 1.49 -7.29
C GLU A 16 11.07 0.19 -6.91
N GLN A 17 11.17 -0.10 -5.62
CA GLN A 17 11.71 -1.36 -5.12
C GLN A 17 10.87 -2.56 -5.57
N ALA A 18 9.54 -2.48 -5.49
CA ALA A 18 8.65 -3.55 -5.94
C ALA A 18 8.85 -3.86 -7.43
N ARG A 19 8.97 -2.82 -8.27
CA ARG A 19 9.27 -2.96 -9.70
C ARG A 19 10.65 -3.58 -9.96
N LEU A 20 11.66 -3.18 -9.20
CA LEU A 20 13.01 -3.77 -9.29
C LEU A 20 12.98 -5.25 -8.93
N SER A 21 12.43 -5.60 -7.77
CA SER A 21 12.32 -6.97 -7.31
C SER A 21 11.55 -7.86 -8.30
N LEU A 22 10.46 -7.34 -8.88
CA LEU A 22 9.70 -8.05 -9.91
C LEU A 22 10.53 -8.36 -11.16
N ARG A 23 11.32 -7.38 -11.64
CA ARG A 23 12.18 -7.57 -12.82
C ARG A 23 13.29 -8.59 -12.57
N GLU A 24 13.87 -8.58 -11.37
CA GLU A 24 14.96 -9.49 -10.98
C GLU A 24 14.46 -10.88 -10.54
N GLY A 25 13.13 -11.10 -10.49
CA GLY A 25 12.55 -12.40 -10.14
C GLY A 25 12.40 -12.65 -8.63
N PHE A 26 12.61 -11.64 -7.79
CA PHE A 26 12.36 -11.69 -6.35
C PHE A 26 10.88 -11.37 -6.06
N PHE A 27 9.99 -12.30 -6.43
CA PHE A 27 8.54 -12.07 -6.43
C PHE A 27 7.94 -11.85 -5.03
N GLU A 28 8.47 -12.53 -4.01
CA GLU A 28 8.11 -12.33 -2.60
C GLU A 28 8.51 -10.93 -2.12
N TRP A 29 9.67 -10.44 -2.54
CA TRP A 29 10.12 -9.09 -2.23
C TRP A 29 9.34 -8.03 -2.99
N ALA A 30 8.92 -8.33 -4.22
CA ALA A 30 8.04 -7.46 -4.98
C ALA A 30 6.67 -7.31 -4.27
N ALA A 31 6.09 -8.43 -3.83
CA ALA A 31 4.84 -8.45 -3.08
C ALA A 31 4.94 -7.70 -1.74
N PHE A 32 6.01 -7.93 -0.97
CA PHE A 32 6.25 -7.23 0.29
C PHE A 32 6.41 -5.72 0.09
N ALA A 33 7.24 -5.31 -0.87
CA ALA A 33 7.47 -3.89 -1.16
C ALA A 33 6.19 -3.21 -1.67
N ALA A 34 5.35 -3.92 -2.44
CA ALA A 34 4.05 -3.42 -2.88
C ALA A 34 3.10 -3.16 -1.68
N GLN A 35 2.97 -4.11 -0.75
CA GLN A 35 2.18 -3.88 0.48
C GLN A 35 2.72 -2.70 1.28
N GLN A 36 4.05 -2.57 1.40
CA GLN A 36 4.67 -1.49 2.15
C GLN A 36 4.51 -0.12 1.51
N ALA A 37 4.51 -0.05 0.18
CA ALA A 37 4.20 1.16 -0.56
C ALA A 37 2.77 1.64 -0.27
N ALA A 38 1.79 0.73 -0.38
CA ALA A 38 0.40 1.04 -0.12
C ALA A 38 0.16 1.49 1.34
N GLU A 39 0.72 0.76 2.32
CA GLU A 39 0.61 1.12 3.75
C GLU A 39 1.12 2.54 4.02
N LYS A 40 2.30 2.88 3.50
CA LYS A 40 2.90 4.20 3.73
C LYS A 40 2.15 5.31 3.00
N ALA A 41 1.61 5.04 1.80
CA ALA A 41 0.78 6.00 1.08
C ALA A 41 -0.49 6.36 1.87
N VAL A 42 -1.19 5.36 2.41
CA VAL A 42 -2.39 5.62 3.22
C VAL A 42 -2.03 6.35 4.52
N LYS A 43 -0.94 5.96 5.18
CA LYS A 43 -0.42 6.68 6.38
C LYS A 43 -0.05 8.13 6.10
N ALA A 44 0.40 8.46 4.88
CA ALA A 44 0.64 9.84 4.49
C ALA A 44 -0.65 10.69 4.54
N VAL A 45 -1.77 10.12 4.08
CA VAL A 45 -3.09 10.81 4.14
C VAL A 45 -3.51 11.03 5.60
N PHE A 46 -3.36 10.03 6.47
CA PHE A 46 -3.65 10.21 7.90
C PHE A 46 -2.80 11.30 8.56
N GLN A 47 -1.49 11.33 8.25
CA GLN A 47 -0.59 12.38 8.74
C GLN A 47 -1.10 13.76 8.32
N ARG A 48 -1.50 13.92 7.05
CA ARG A 48 -2.04 15.18 6.53
C ARG A 48 -3.33 15.60 7.22
N LEU A 49 -4.18 14.64 7.59
CA LEU A 49 -5.40 14.86 8.38
C LEU A 49 -5.14 15.12 9.88
N GLY A 50 -3.88 15.20 10.31
CA GLY A 50 -3.51 15.38 11.73
C GLY A 50 -3.80 14.16 12.60
N ALA A 51 -3.96 12.97 11.99
CA ALA A 51 -4.24 11.72 12.67
C ALA A 51 -3.04 10.77 12.62
N VAL A 52 -3.00 9.82 13.56
CA VAL A 52 -1.99 8.76 13.58
C VAL A 52 -2.69 7.44 13.31
N ALA A 53 -2.38 6.86 12.16
CA ALA A 53 -2.83 5.52 11.77
C ALA A 53 -1.92 4.46 12.40
N TRP A 54 -2.52 3.44 13.02
CA TRP A 54 -1.82 2.34 13.67
C TRP A 54 -2.06 1.01 12.93
N GLY A 55 -1.09 0.10 13.00
CA GLY A 55 -1.16 -1.21 12.34
C GLY A 55 -0.56 -1.24 10.93
N HIS A 56 -0.71 -2.41 10.29
CA HIS A 56 -0.11 -2.73 8.99
C HIS A 56 -1.14 -3.18 7.94
N SER A 57 -2.41 -3.29 8.32
CA SER A 57 -3.47 -3.64 7.38
C SER A 57 -3.80 -2.42 6.53
N VAL A 58 -3.44 -2.46 5.25
CA VAL A 58 -3.82 -1.45 4.27
C VAL A 58 -5.34 -1.40 4.15
N ALA A 59 -6.02 -2.55 4.20
CA ALA A 59 -7.48 -2.60 4.12
C ALA A 59 -8.11 -1.87 5.31
N GLY A 60 -7.70 -2.21 6.54
CA GLY A 60 -8.20 -1.54 7.75
C GLY A 60 -7.88 -0.04 7.77
N LEU A 61 -6.72 0.37 7.27
CA LEU A 61 -6.37 1.79 7.13
C LEU A 61 -7.28 2.51 6.12
N LEU A 62 -7.60 1.87 4.99
CA LEU A 62 -8.52 2.43 4.00
C LEU A 62 -9.97 2.45 4.49
N GLU A 63 -10.41 1.43 5.23
CA GLU A 63 -11.73 1.40 5.89
C GLU A 63 -11.89 2.54 6.89
N GLU A 64 -10.86 2.81 7.70
CA GLU A 64 -10.86 3.96 8.62
C GLU A 64 -10.86 5.27 7.83
N LEU A 65 -10.09 5.35 6.74
CA LEU A 65 -10.06 6.54 5.88
C LEU A 65 -11.41 6.79 5.18
N ALA A 66 -12.13 5.72 4.82
CA ALA A 66 -13.44 5.77 4.16
C ALA A 66 -14.51 6.48 5.02
N GLN A 67 -14.30 6.57 6.33
CA GLN A 67 -15.17 7.34 7.23
C GLN A 67 -15.05 8.86 7.04
N LYS A 68 -14.00 9.32 6.35
CA LYS A 68 -13.67 10.74 6.17
C LYS A 68 -13.60 11.17 4.72
N LEU A 69 -13.26 10.26 3.81
CA LEU A 69 -13.07 10.52 2.38
C LEU A 69 -13.70 9.39 1.56
N PRO A 70 -14.19 9.66 0.34
CA PRO A 70 -14.70 8.61 -0.53
C PRO A 70 -13.56 7.69 -0.99
N VAL A 71 -13.54 6.46 -0.47
CA VAL A 71 -12.60 5.40 -0.89
C VAL A 71 -13.35 4.43 -1.82
N PRO A 72 -12.90 4.23 -3.06
CA PRO A 72 -13.50 3.24 -3.96
C PRO A 72 -13.40 1.81 -3.41
N GLU A 73 -14.48 1.04 -3.50
CA GLU A 73 -14.52 -0.37 -3.07
C GLU A 73 -13.39 -1.21 -3.68
N ALA A 74 -13.05 -0.96 -4.95
CA ALA A 74 -11.97 -1.64 -5.65
C ALA A 74 -10.59 -1.45 -4.96
N LEU A 75 -10.38 -0.36 -4.21
CA LEU A 75 -9.16 -0.17 -3.43
C LEU A 75 -9.18 -0.97 -2.12
N LEU A 76 -10.35 -1.20 -1.53
CA LEU A 76 -10.50 -2.08 -0.36
C LEU A 76 -10.20 -3.52 -0.74
N ASP A 77 -10.74 -3.98 -1.87
CA ASP A 77 -10.45 -5.32 -2.43
C ASP A 77 -8.95 -5.48 -2.70
N ALA A 78 -8.35 -4.50 -3.38
CA ALA A 78 -6.92 -4.46 -3.68
C ALA A 78 -6.06 -4.49 -2.40
N ALA A 79 -6.45 -3.74 -1.37
CA ALA A 79 -5.76 -3.69 -0.10
C ALA A 79 -5.87 -5.00 0.70
N SER A 80 -7.02 -5.68 0.63
CA SER A 80 -7.21 -7.00 1.23
C SER A 80 -6.28 -8.05 0.62
N GLU A 81 -6.01 -7.97 -0.68
CA GLU A 81 -5.00 -8.81 -1.32
C GLU A 81 -3.57 -8.45 -0.91
N LEU A 82 -3.25 -7.15 -0.83
CA LEU A 82 -1.94 -6.68 -0.37
C LEU A 82 -1.60 -7.13 1.06
N ASP A 83 -2.57 -7.12 1.97
CA ASP A 83 -2.36 -7.50 3.36
C ASP A 83 -1.93 -8.96 3.53
N LYS A 84 -2.34 -9.84 2.60
CA LYS A 84 -1.91 -11.25 2.56
C LYS A 84 -0.43 -11.40 2.24
N ALA A 85 0.24 -10.36 1.74
CA ALA A 85 1.67 -10.35 1.49
C ALA A 85 2.50 -9.85 2.69
N TYR A 86 1.91 -9.24 3.73
CA TYR A 86 2.68 -8.58 4.79
C TYR A 86 3.58 -9.54 5.60
N ILE A 87 3.02 -10.67 6.05
CA ILE A 87 3.73 -11.69 6.85
C ILE A 87 4.22 -12.86 5.97
N PRO A 88 3.39 -13.48 5.10
CA PRO A 88 3.78 -14.69 4.38
C PRO A 88 4.92 -14.51 3.37
N SER A 89 5.21 -13.28 2.93
CA SER A 89 6.36 -12.99 2.06
C SER A 89 7.71 -13.10 2.76
N ARG A 90 7.73 -13.11 4.10
CA ARG A 90 8.97 -13.05 4.89
C ARG A 90 9.16 -14.23 5.84
N TYR A 91 8.07 -14.78 6.37
CA TYR A 91 8.11 -15.80 7.41
C TYR A 91 7.66 -17.16 6.88
N PRO A 92 8.53 -18.18 6.88
CA PRO A 92 8.16 -19.55 6.52
C PRO A 92 7.02 -20.11 7.38
N ASP A 93 6.93 -19.72 8.65
CA ASP A 93 5.90 -20.18 9.59
C ASP A 93 4.47 -19.75 9.21
N ALA A 94 4.35 -18.76 8.31
CA ALA A 94 3.07 -18.32 7.76
C ALA A 94 2.66 -19.10 6.49
N LEU A 95 3.40 -20.15 6.13
CA LEU A 95 3.16 -20.99 4.96
C LEU A 95 3.01 -22.45 5.37
N PRO A 96 2.18 -23.24 4.66
CA PRO A 96 2.07 -24.67 4.91
C PRO A 96 3.39 -25.43 4.70
N GLU A 97 4.22 -24.96 3.75
CA GLU A 97 5.51 -25.58 3.44
C GLU A 97 6.43 -24.66 2.61
N GLY A 98 7.74 -24.86 2.75
CA GLY A 98 8.79 -24.22 1.97
C GLY A 98 9.12 -22.79 2.39
N ALA A 99 10.10 -22.19 1.72
CA ALA A 99 10.48 -20.80 1.95
C ALA A 99 9.61 -19.84 1.12
N PRO A 100 9.32 -18.62 1.61
CA PRO A 100 8.50 -17.64 0.90
C PRO A 100 8.87 -17.41 -0.57
N PHE A 101 10.16 -17.24 -0.88
CA PHE A 101 10.64 -17.00 -2.25
C PHE A 101 10.29 -18.14 -3.23
N GLN A 102 9.99 -19.35 -2.73
CA GLN A 102 9.61 -20.50 -3.56
C GLN A 102 8.11 -20.58 -3.83
N ARG A 103 7.28 -19.76 -3.16
CA ARG A 103 5.83 -19.80 -3.25
C ARG A 103 5.27 -18.68 -4.11
N TYR A 104 5.85 -17.49 -4.03
CA TYR A 104 5.42 -16.34 -4.84
C TYR A 104 5.75 -16.55 -6.32
N ARG A 105 4.80 -16.19 -7.18
CA ARG A 105 4.92 -16.31 -8.64
C ARG A 105 4.84 -14.94 -9.28
N ARG A 106 5.42 -14.81 -10.47
CA ARG A 106 5.42 -13.57 -11.26
C ARG A 106 4.04 -12.93 -11.39
N GLY A 107 3.03 -13.71 -11.80
CA GLY A 107 1.68 -13.18 -12.03
C GLY A 107 1.00 -12.67 -10.75
N GLU A 108 1.34 -13.21 -9.58
CA GLU A 108 0.88 -12.68 -8.30
C GLU A 108 1.60 -11.38 -7.95
N ALA A 109 2.93 -11.33 -8.08
CA ALA A 109 3.72 -10.14 -7.84
C ALA A 109 3.33 -8.96 -8.76
N GLU A 110 3.04 -9.23 -10.05
CA GLU A 110 2.54 -8.23 -11.01
C GLU A 110 1.19 -7.66 -10.56
N ARG A 111 0.27 -8.53 -10.11
CA ARG A 111 -1.05 -8.11 -9.63
C ARG A 111 -0.95 -7.25 -8.37
N LEU A 112 -0.17 -7.68 -7.39
CA LEU A 112 0.05 -6.94 -6.13
C LEU A 112 0.73 -5.60 -6.37
N LEU A 113 1.70 -5.53 -7.29
CA LEU A 113 2.28 -4.26 -7.71
C LEU A 113 1.22 -3.31 -8.29
N GLY A 114 0.35 -3.81 -9.17
CA GLY A 114 -0.75 -3.01 -9.72
C GLY A 114 -1.73 -2.49 -8.65
N HIS A 115 -2.04 -3.32 -7.64
CA HIS A 115 -2.84 -2.90 -6.48
C HIS A 115 -2.16 -1.77 -5.70
N ALA A 116 -0.86 -1.90 -5.42
CA ALA A 116 -0.12 -0.87 -4.70
C ALA A 116 -0.01 0.44 -5.49
N GLU A 117 0.15 0.36 -6.82
CA GLU A 117 0.14 1.54 -7.70
C GLU A 117 -1.21 2.26 -7.66
N ALA A 118 -2.33 1.52 -7.67
CA ALA A 118 -3.67 2.09 -7.57
C ALA A 118 -3.89 2.81 -6.22
N VAL A 119 -3.50 2.18 -5.10
CA VAL A 119 -3.60 2.80 -3.76
C VAL A 119 -2.71 4.03 -3.67
N TYR A 120 -1.47 3.96 -4.17
CA TYR A 120 -0.55 5.10 -4.17
C TYR A 120 -1.12 6.29 -4.95
N ALA A 121 -1.62 6.04 -6.17
CA ALA A 121 -2.19 7.09 -7.02
C ALA A 121 -3.41 7.77 -6.38
N TYR A 122 -4.28 6.98 -5.72
CA TYR A 122 -5.39 7.51 -4.95
C TYR A 122 -4.90 8.44 -3.83
N CYS A 123 -3.94 8.00 -3.00
CA CYS A 123 -3.41 8.80 -1.91
C CYS A 123 -2.69 10.07 -2.39
N GLU A 124 -1.90 9.98 -3.46
CA GLU A 124 -1.21 11.13 -4.07
C GLU A 124 -2.22 12.18 -4.58
N GLY A 125 -3.31 11.73 -5.22
CA GLY A 125 -4.40 12.60 -5.67
C GLY A 125 -5.12 13.30 -4.53
N VAL A 126 -5.48 12.56 -3.47
CA VAL A 126 -6.09 13.13 -2.26
C VAL A 126 -5.19 14.20 -1.65
N LEU A 127 -3.90 13.90 -1.45
CA LEU A 127 -2.95 14.84 -0.85
C LEU A 127 -2.77 16.10 -1.70
N SER A 128 -2.73 15.95 -3.02
CA SER A 128 -2.60 17.07 -3.95
C SER A 128 -3.82 18.01 -3.88
N GLN A 129 -5.04 17.46 -3.80
CA GLN A 129 -6.27 18.26 -3.62
C GLN A 129 -6.27 19.03 -2.30
N MET A 130 -5.76 18.43 -1.22
CA MET A 130 -5.65 19.07 0.09
C MET A 130 -4.62 20.22 0.09
N ASP A 131 -3.55 20.10 -0.68
CA ASP A 131 -2.51 21.14 -0.80
C ASP A 131 -2.98 22.34 -1.63
N GLU A 132 -3.87 22.13 -2.60
CA GLU A 132 -4.45 23.19 -3.43
C GLU A 132 -5.61 23.96 -2.74
N GLY A 133 -5.96 23.58 -1.49
CA GLY A 133 -7.08 24.19 -0.75
C GLY A 133 -8.47 23.77 -1.24
N GLY A 134 -8.54 22.69 -2.04
CA GLY A 134 -9.78 22.11 -2.53
C GLY A 134 -10.51 21.37 -1.41
N ALA A 135 -11.80 21.65 -1.24
CA ALA A 135 -12.66 20.80 -0.41
C ALA A 135 -12.64 19.36 -0.96
N PRO A 136 -12.59 18.32 -0.09
CA PRO A 136 -12.58 16.94 -0.55
C PRO A 136 -13.84 16.65 -1.40
N PRO A 137 -13.74 15.77 -2.41
CA PRO A 137 -14.88 15.42 -3.25
C PRO A 137 -16.02 14.86 -2.40
N PRO A 138 -17.29 15.21 -2.71
CA PRO A 138 -18.43 14.67 -1.97
C PRO A 138 -18.54 13.15 -2.17
N PRO A 139 -19.19 12.45 -1.22
CA PRO A 139 -19.38 11.00 -1.24
C PRO A 139 -20.14 10.50 -2.47
#